data_AF-A0A0G1CY22-F1
#
_entry.id   AF-A0A0G1CY22-F1
#
_cell.length_a   1.000
_cell.length_b   1.000
_cell.length_c   1.000
_cell.angle_alpha   90.00
_cell.angle_beta   90.00
_cell.angle_gamma   90.00
#
_symmetry.space_group_name_H-M   'P 1'
#
loop_
_entity.id
_entity.type
_entity.pdbx_description
1 polymer ?
#
loop_
_entity_poly.entity_id
_entity_poly.type
_entity_poly.pdbx_seq_one_letter_code
_entity_poly.pdbx_strand_id
1 'polypeptide(L)'
;MDFHNTFLYHFVVASMSFLLGLVFYSAGIELGRVIAGVAFTLLFLTLIIGPLMRLWRPALEVLPWQLPWSWRGELGIWFTIISIIHMLYVFNGRQWDVAGYMAGMRLADLVAFTALFLALILAVTSLGPVIKFLGVVSWKWLHSFTYVVFYLVGAHVINHAFLRPDRPEDWLHWLYLIMILIVFILQFSAFVKTIAQSRKNLKSL
;
A
#
# COMPACT_ATOMS: atom_id res chain seq x y z
N MET A 1 21.32 0.74 2.47
CA MET A 1 19.96 1.28 2.23
C MET A 1 20.17 2.59 1.53
N ASP A 2 19.68 2.72 0.30
CA ASP A 2 19.62 4.02 -0.35
C ASP A 2 18.49 4.82 0.32
N PHE A 3 18.83 5.95 0.93
CA PHE A 3 17.90 6.84 1.63
C PHE A 3 17.52 8.05 0.78
N HIS A 4 17.89 8.05 -0.50
CA HIS A 4 17.60 9.15 -1.41
C HIS A 4 16.28 8.88 -2.14
N ASN A 5 15.27 9.67 -1.78
CA ASN A 5 14.07 9.86 -2.59
C ASN A 5 14.49 10.77 -3.77
N THR A 6 14.93 10.15 -4.86
CA THR A 6 15.36 10.90 -6.03
C THR A 6 14.14 11.40 -6.78
N PHE A 7 14.24 12.61 -7.36
CA PHE A 7 13.19 13.17 -8.20
C PHE A 7 12.76 12.20 -9.32
N LEU A 8 13.70 11.43 -9.86
CA LEU A 8 13.44 10.42 -10.87
C LEU A 8 12.46 9.35 -10.37
N TYR A 9 12.66 8.79 -9.18
CA TYR A 9 11.77 7.74 -8.67
C TYR A 9 10.37 8.27 -8.36
N HIS A 10 10.29 9.47 -7.77
CA HIS A 10 9.01 10.16 -7.59
C HIS A 10 8.28 10.33 -8.92
N PHE A 11 8.97 10.82 -9.95
CA PHE A 11 8.39 11.04 -11.29
C PHE A 11 7.93 9.73 -11.94
N VAL A 12 8.70 8.66 -11.80
CA VAL A 12 8.33 7.35 -12.36
C VAL A 12 7.09 6.79 -11.68
N VAL A 13 7.03 6.81 -10.34
CA VAL A 13 5.84 6.31 -9.61
C VAL A 13 4.62 7.20 -9.88
N ALA A 14 4.81 8.52 -10.00
CA ALA A 14 3.74 9.45 -10.42
C ALA A 14 3.17 9.06 -11.78
N SER A 15 4.05 8.89 -12.77
CA SER A 15 3.68 8.56 -14.15
C SER A 15 3.00 7.19 -14.22
N MET A 16 3.54 6.19 -13.50
CA MET A 16 2.92 4.87 -13.38
C MET A 16 1.53 4.94 -12.76
N SER A 17 1.35 5.75 -11.70
CA SER A 17 0.06 5.93 -11.03
C SER A 17 -0.97 6.57 -11.96
N PHE A 18 -0.55 7.58 -12.74
CA PHE A 18 -1.38 8.23 -13.74
C PHE A 18 -1.78 7.27 -14.86
N LEU A 19 -0.83 6.53 -15.43
CA LEU A 19 -1.08 5.54 -16.48
C LEU A 19 -2.02 4.43 -15.99
N LEU A 20 -1.82 3.94 -14.76
CA LEU A 20 -2.72 2.96 -14.15
C LEU A 20 -4.14 3.52 -14.00
N GLY A 21 -4.26 4.80 -13.61
CA GLY A 21 -5.53 5.50 -13.57
C GLY A 21 -6.22 5.57 -14.94
N LEU A 22 -5.48 5.89 -16.00
CA LEU A 22 -6.00 5.87 -17.37
C LEU A 22 -6.47 4.48 -17.79
N VAL A 23 -5.74 3.42 -17.43
CA VAL A 23 -6.15 2.03 -17.72
C VAL A 23 -7.47 1.70 -17.03
N PHE A 24 -7.61 1.98 -15.74
CA PHE A 24 -8.88 1.73 -15.03
C PHE A 24 -10.02 2.59 -15.59
N TYR A 25 -9.79 3.86 -15.87
CA TYR A 25 -10.80 4.76 -16.40
C TYR A 25 -11.27 4.31 -17.80
N SER A 26 -10.34 3.98 -18.70
CA SER A 26 -10.66 3.45 -20.04
C SER A 26 -11.35 2.09 -20.00
N ALA A 27 -11.18 1.31 -18.93
CA ALA A 27 -11.91 0.07 -18.68
C ALA A 27 -13.33 0.30 -18.10
N GLY A 28 -13.82 1.54 -18.07
CA GLY A 28 -15.19 1.88 -17.65
C GLY A 28 -15.38 2.03 -16.14
N ILE A 29 -14.30 2.10 -15.36
CA ILE A 29 -14.38 2.27 -13.91
C ILE A 29 -14.69 3.74 -13.58
N GLU A 30 -15.63 3.97 -12.66
CA GLU A 30 -15.98 5.29 -12.15
C GLU A 30 -14.78 6.00 -11.50
N LEU A 31 -14.64 7.31 -11.73
CA LEU A 31 -13.45 8.08 -11.32
C LEU A 31 -13.09 7.94 -9.83
N GLY A 32 -14.05 8.03 -8.91
CA GLY A 32 -13.77 7.88 -7.47
C GLY A 32 -13.13 6.52 -7.14
N ARG A 33 -13.49 5.49 -7.90
CA ARG A 33 -13.00 4.12 -7.75
C ARG A 33 -11.72 3.85 -8.53
N VAL A 34 -11.48 4.57 -9.64
CA VAL A 34 -10.18 4.62 -10.29
C VAL A 34 -9.13 5.13 -9.29
N ILE A 35 -9.40 6.25 -8.62
CA ILE A 35 -8.48 6.84 -7.64
C ILE A 35 -8.22 5.85 -6.49
N ALA A 36 -9.28 5.26 -5.93
CA ALA A 36 -9.15 4.22 -4.89
C ALA A 36 -8.34 3.00 -5.38
N GLY A 37 -8.61 2.56 -6.61
CA GLY A 37 -7.95 1.40 -7.23
C GLY A 37 -6.46 1.62 -7.43
N VAL A 38 -6.07 2.82 -7.89
CA VAL A 38 -4.66 3.21 -8.02
C VAL A 38 -3.99 3.19 -6.65
N ALA A 39 -4.57 3.86 -5.65
CA ALA A 39 -4.03 3.86 -4.28
C ALA A 39 -3.83 2.42 -3.76
N PHE A 40 -4.86 1.58 -3.85
CA PHE A 40 -4.77 0.21 -3.36
C PHE A 40 -3.74 -0.63 -4.11
N THR A 41 -3.59 -0.42 -5.43
CA THR A 41 -2.55 -1.08 -6.22
C THR A 41 -1.14 -0.68 -5.78
N LEU A 42 -0.92 0.60 -5.46
CA LEU A 42 0.38 1.07 -4.93
C LEU A 42 0.69 0.46 -3.56
N LEU A 43 -0.31 0.34 -2.68
CA LEU A 43 -0.16 -0.36 -1.40
C LEU A 43 0.18 -1.85 -1.60
N PHE A 44 -0.52 -2.51 -2.54
CA PHE A 44 -0.22 -3.89 -2.94
C PHE A 44 1.24 -4.05 -3.39
N LEU A 45 1.70 -3.21 -4.33
CA LEU A 45 3.08 -3.23 -4.82
C LEU A 45 4.09 -2.99 -3.69
N THR A 46 3.79 -2.06 -2.78
CA THR A 46 4.64 -1.78 -1.60
C THR A 46 4.84 -3.03 -0.73
N LEU A 47 3.79 -3.82 -0.53
CA LEU A 47 3.76 -4.95 0.39
C LEU A 47 4.36 -6.22 -0.19
N ILE A 48 4.24 -6.45 -1.50
CA ILE A 48 4.80 -7.67 -2.12
C ILE A 48 6.32 -7.63 -2.23
N ILE A 49 6.95 -6.44 -2.33
CA ILE A 49 8.41 -6.31 -2.47
C ILE A 49 9.16 -7.07 -1.37
N GLY A 50 8.75 -6.93 -0.10
CA GLY A 50 9.44 -7.56 1.04
C GLY A 50 9.44 -9.10 0.96
N PRO A 51 8.26 -9.75 0.92
CA PRO A 51 8.15 -11.19 0.73
C PRO A 51 8.82 -11.71 -0.54
N LEU A 52 8.66 -11.02 -1.68
CA LEU A 52 9.30 -11.41 -2.95
C LEU A 52 10.82 -11.46 -2.79
N MET A 53 11.43 -10.41 -2.21
CA MET A 53 12.87 -10.36 -1.95
C MET A 53 13.33 -11.48 -1.02
N ARG A 54 12.49 -11.92 -0.06
CA ARG A 54 12.84 -13.04 0.82
C ARG A 54 12.75 -14.40 0.13
N LEU A 55 11.77 -14.57 -0.75
CA LEU A 55 11.51 -15.82 -1.45
C LEU A 55 12.49 -16.05 -2.63
N TRP A 56 12.81 -15.00 -3.39
CA TRP A 56 13.57 -15.13 -4.65
C TRP A 56 14.84 -14.27 -4.73
N ARG A 57 15.45 -13.92 -3.58
CA ARG A 57 16.65 -13.08 -3.51
C ARG A 57 17.69 -13.32 -4.62
N PRO A 58 18.16 -14.56 -4.89
CA PRO A 58 19.18 -14.80 -5.91
C PRO A 58 18.72 -14.50 -7.35
N ALA A 59 17.44 -14.72 -7.65
CA ALA A 59 16.90 -14.45 -8.98
C ALA A 59 16.62 -12.95 -9.20
N LEU A 60 16.26 -12.23 -8.14
CA LEU A 60 15.94 -10.80 -8.19
C LEU A 60 17.20 -9.91 -8.21
N GLU A 61 18.32 -10.37 -7.65
CA GLU A 61 19.62 -9.67 -7.71
C GLU A 61 20.23 -9.64 -9.12
N VAL A 62 19.80 -10.53 -10.03
CA VAL A 62 20.27 -10.61 -11.43
C VAL A 62 19.47 -9.69 -12.37
N LEU A 63 18.28 -9.23 -11.95
CA LEU A 63 17.46 -8.37 -12.79
C LEU A 63 18.14 -6.99 -12.96
N PRO A 64 18.13 -6.40 -14.17
CA PRO A 64 18.69 -5.07 -14.42
C PRO A 64 18.01 -3.96 -13.60
N TRP A 65 16.85 -4.27 -13.00
CA TRP A 65 16.05 -3.39 -12.17
C TRP A 65 16.37 -3.44 -10.68
N GLN A 66 17.45 -4.13 -10.25
CA GLN A 66 17.95 -4.28 -8.86
C GLN A 66 17.04 -3.68 -7.77
N LEU A 67 15.83 -4.22 -7.56
CA LEU A 67 14.71 -3.53 -6.88
C LEU A 67 15.19 -2.73 -5.66
N PRO A 68 15.51 -1.43 -5.83
CA PRO A 68 16.15 -0.72 -4.75
C PRO A 68 15.12 -0.54 -3.66
N TRP A 69 15.57 -0.70 -2.41
CA TRP A 69 14.71 -0.50 -1.24
C TRP A 69 13.99 0.86 -1.25
N SER A 70 14.51 1.86 -1.97
CA SER A 70 13.88 3.15 -2.22
C SER A 70 12.51 3.04 -2.91
N TRP A 71 12.30 2.08 -3.81
CA TRP A 71 11.03 1.93 -4.53
C TRP A 71 9.87 1.61 -3.60
N ARG A 72 10.12 0.86 -2.53
CA ARG A 72 9.09 0.59 -1.51
C ARG A 72 8.67 1.87 -0.81
N GLY A 73 9.62 2.76 -0.50
CA GLY A 73 9.32 4.07 0.10
C GLY A 73 8.50 4.94 -0.85
N GLU A 74 8.91 5.00 -2.10
CA GLU A 74 8.26 5.79 -3.16
C GLU A 74 6.81 5.34 -3.41
N LEU A 75 6.58 4.04 -3.57
CA LEU A 75 5.24 3.47 -3.72
C LEU A 75 4.36 3.78 -2.50
N GLY A 76 4.92 3.70 -1.29
CA GLY A 76 4.21 4.02 -0.04
C GLY A 76 3.83 5.50 0.05
N ILE A 77 4.73 6.41 -0.32
CA ILE A 77 4.46 7.85 -0.36
C ILE A 77 3.34 8.16 -1.36
N TRP A 78 3.42 7.61 -2.58
CA TRP A 78 2.39 7.82 -3.59
C TRP A 78 1.07 7.17 -3.23
N PHE A 79 1.05 6.00 -2.60
CA PHE A 79 -0.15 5.42 -1.99
C PHE A 79 -0.82 6.44 -1.05
N THR A 80 -0.06 7.07 -0.15
CA THR A 80 -0.59 8.07 0.78
C THR A 80 -1.13 9.30 0.04
N ILE A 81 -0.40 9.83 -0.95
CA ILE A 81 -0.84 10.99 -1.75
C ILE A 81 -2.15 10.69 -2.49
N ILE A 82 -2.23 9.57 -3.21
CA ILE A 82 -3.45 9.20 -3.94
C ILE A 82 -4.60 8.90 -2.97
N SER A 83 -4.32 8.36 -1.78
CA SER A 83 -5.35 8.16 -0.73
C SER A 83 -5.90 9.49 -0.18
N ILE A 84 -5.06 10.53 -0.04
CA ILE A 84 -5.54 11.88 0.28
C ILE A 84 -6.45 12.39 -0.85
N ILE A 85 -6.05 12.23 -2.11
CA ILE A 85 -6.88 12.63 -3.26
C ILE A 85 -8.21 11.89 -3.24
N HIS A 86 -8.23 10.59 -2.93
CA HIS A 86 -9.45 9.82 -2.77
C HIS A 86 -10.36 10.38 -1.67
N MET A 87 -9.81 10.67 -0.49
CA MET A 87 -10.56 11.30 0.61
C MET A 87 -11.13 12.66 0.21
N LEU A 88 -10.34 13.51 -0.45
CA LEU A 88 -10.79 14.81 -0.95
C LEU A 88 -11.91 14.67 -1.99
N TYR A 89 -11.82 13.66 -2.87
CA TYR A 89 -12.89 13.34 -3.82
C TYR A 89 -14.19 12.93 -3.10
N VAL A 90 -14.10 12.10 -2.05
CA VAL A 90 -15.25 11.72 -1.22
C VAL A 90 -15.87 12.94 -0.53
N PHE A 91 -15.05 13.83 0.04
CA PHE A 91 -15.55 15.08 0.64
C PHE A 91 -16.20 16.00 -0.40
N ASN A 92 -15.60 16.14 -1.58
CA ASN A 92 -16.19 16.91 -2.66
C ASN A 92 -17.57 16.34 -3.08
N GLY A 93 -17.71 15.01 -3.15
CA GLY A 93 -18.99 14.34 -3.40
C GLY A 93 -20.06 14.61 -2.33
N ARG A 94 -19.65 15.03 -1.13
CA ARG A 94 -20.52 15.47 -0.03
C ARG A 94 -20.56 16.98 0.16
N GLN A 95 -20.22 17.75 -0.87
CA GLN A 95 -20.23 19.23 -0.82
C GLN A 95 -19.38 19.79 0.34
N TRP A 96 -18.29 19.10 0.69
CA TRP A 96 -17.38 19.48 1.78
C TRP A 96 -17.99 19.50 3.19
N ASP A 97 -19.11 18.81 3.42
CA ASP A 97 -19.67 18.60 4.76
C ASP A 97 -18.83 17.59 5.57
N VAL A 98 -17.67 18.04 6.04
CA VAL A 98 -16.74 17.23 6.84
C VAL A 98 -17.36 16.90 8.20
N ALA A 99 -18.07 17.84 8.84
CA ALA A 99 -18.68 17.61 10.14
C ALA A 99 -19.76 16.52 10.08
N GLY A 100 -20.65 16.59 9.08
CA GLY A 100 -21.65 15.55 8.83
C GLY A 100 -21.01 14.22 8.45
N TYR A 101 -19.92 14.23 7.65
CA TYR A 101 -19.15 13.01 7.36
C TYR A 101 -18.62 12.34 8.63
N MET A 102 -18.02 13.12 9.54
CA MET A 102 -17.47 12.59 10.79
C MET A 102 -18.58 12.08 11.72
N ALA A 103 -19.70 12.80 11.83
CA ALA A 103 -20.82 12.41 12.68
C ALA A 103 -21.55 11.16 12.18
N GLY A 104 -21.64 10.97 10.86
CA GLY A 104 -22.28 9.82 10.21
C GLY A 104 -21.33 8.72 9.75
N MET A 105 -20.08 8.72 10.24
CA MET A 105 -19.02 7.85 9.74
C MET A 105 -19.34 6.36 10.00
N ARG A 106 -19.30 5.53 8.95
CA ARG A 106 -19.45 4.07 9.10
C ARG A 106 -18.13 3.48 9.63
N LEU A 107 -18.19 2.29 10.23
CA LEU A 107 -16.98 1.60 10.70
C LEU A 107 -15.93 1.43 9.59
N ALA A 108 -16.36 1.11 8.37
CA ALA A 108 -15.49 0.99 7.21
C ALA A 108 -14.75 2.30 6.85
N ASP A 109 -15.40 3.45 7.06
CA ASP A 109 -14.81 4.76 6.84
C ASP A 109 -13.82 5.12 7.96
N LEU A 110 -14.15 4.76 9.21
CA LEU A 110 -13.29 4.98 10.37
C LEU A 110 -11.97 4.19 10.29
N VAL A 111 -12.04 2.93 9.86
CA VAL A 111 -10.82 2.12 9.67
C VAL A 111 -9.97 2.67 8.52
N ALA A 112 -10.56 3.18 7.45
CA ALA A 112 -9.83 3.83 6.36
C ALA A 112 -9.18 5.15 6.80
N PHE A 113 -9.89 5.95 7.59
CA PHE A 113 -9.35 7.20 8.13
C PHE A 113 -8.16 6.94 9.07
N THR A 114 -8.27 5.90 9.91
CA THR A 114 -7.19 5.44 10.77
C THR A 114 -5.99 4.93 9.96
N ALA A 115 -6.25 4.18 8.88
CA ALA A 115 -5.21 3.71 7.97
C ALA A 115 -4.50 4.87 7.27
N LEU A 116 -5.24 5.89 6.81
CA LEU A 116 -4.69 7.09 6.20
C LEU A 116 -3.81 7.86 7.19
N PHE A 117 -4.27 8.03 8.44
CA PHE A 117 -3.47 8.65 9.49
C PHE A 117 -2.13 7.92 9.71
N LEU A 118 -2.15 6.60 9.82
CA LEU A 118 -0.92 5.80 9.91
C LEU A 118 -0.06 5.94 8.64
N ALA A 119 -0.67 5.93 7.46
CA ALA A 119 0.04 6.08 6.19
C ALA A 119 0.72 7.45 6.05
N LEU A 120 0.14 8.52 6.61
CA LEU A 120 0.78 9.83 6.69
C LEU A 120 2.02 9.80 7.57
N ILE A 121 1.95 9.17 8.75
CA ILE A 121 3.11 8.98 9.64
C ILE A 121 4.21 8.20 8.90
N LEU A 122 3.87 7.11 8.20
CA LEU A 122 4.82 6.30 7.45
C LEU A 122 5.43 7.06 6.26
N ALA A 123 4.65 7.90 5.56
CA ALA A 123 5.14 8.73 4.47
C ALA A 123 6.14 9.78 4.98
N VAL A 124 5.83 10.50 6.06
CA VAL A 124 6.73 11.48 6.68
C VAL A 124 8.02 10.81 7.19
N THR A 125 7.90 9.63 7.79
CA THR A 125 9.05 8.87 8.31
C THR A 125 9.84 8.13 7.22
N SER A 126 9.42 8.23 5.96
CA SER A 126 10.20 7.81 4.79
C SER A 126 11.20 8.88 4.31
N LEU A 127 11.22 10.07 4.93
CA LEU A 127 12.15 11.15 4.57
C LEU A 127 13.54 10.90 5.19
N GLY A 128 14.60 11.04 4.38
CA GLY A 128 15.99 10.80 4.80
C GLY A 128 16.41 11.47 6.13
N PRO A 129 16.10 12.77 6.37
CA PRO A 129 16.40 13.42 7.66
C PRO A 129 15.68 12.77 8.85
N VAL A 130 14.43 12.34 8.67
CA VAL A 130 13.63 11.70 9.72
C VAL A 130 14.16 10.31 10.03
N ILE A 131 14.58 9.56 9.00
CA ILE A 131 15.23 8.25 9.19
C ILE A 131 16.53 8.39 10.00
N LYS A 132 17.35 9.41 9.69
CA LYS A 132 18.58 9.70 10.43
C LYS A 132 18.29 10.06 11.88
N PHE A 133 17.23 10.82 12.14
CA PHE A 133 16.80 11.18 13.50
C PHE A 133 16.29 9.99 14.32
N LEU A 134 15.42 9.15 13.74
CA LEU A 134 14.82 8.00 14.44
C LEU A 134 15.80 6.85 14.66
N GLY A 135 16.78 6.69 13.75
CA GLY A 135 17.64 5.52 13.69
C GLY A 135 16.94 4.33 13.03
N VAL A 136 17.76 3.44 12.45
CA VAL A 136 17.28 2.33 11.60
C VAL A 136 16.36 1.34 12.34
N VAL A 137 16.61 1.08 13.63
CA VAL A 137 15.85 0.12 14.42
C VAL A 137 14.43 0.63 14.68
N SER A 138 14.30 1.84 15.23
CA SER A 138 13.02 2.49 15.50
C SER A 138 12.23 2.71 14.21
N TRP A 139 12.91 3.13 13.14
CA TRP A 139 12.32 3.27 11.82
C TRP A 139 11.73 1.94 11.30
N LYS A 140 12.48 0.83 11.39
CA LYS A 140 11.96 -0.49 10.98
C LYS A 140 10.76 -0.92 11.80
N TRP A 141 10.78 -0.68 13.11
CA TRP A 141 9.65 -0.98 13.99
C TRP A 141 8.41 -0.19 13.58
N LEU A 142 8.55 1.13 13.37
CA LEU A 142 7.45 1.97 12.92
C LEU A 142 6.92 1.52 11.55
N HIS A 143 7.80 1.19 10.61
CA HIS A 143 7.39 0.71 9.29
C HIS A 143 6.76 -0.69 9.30
N SER A 144 6.80 -1.44 10.41
CA SER A 144 6.00 -2.66 10.57
C SER A 144 4.49 -2.38 10.56
N PHE A 145 4.06 -1.16 10.92
CA PHE A 145 2.67 -0.71 10.85
C PHE A 145 2.13 -0.65 9.41
N THR A 146 2.97 -0.79 8.37
CA THR A 146 2.49 -0.98 6.99
C THR A 146 1.53 -2.18 6.88
N TYR A 147 1.73 -3.23 7.69
CA TYR A 147 0.82 -4.38 7.72
C TYR A 147 -0.52 -4.02 8.39
N VAL A 148 -0.51 -3.17 9.41
CA VAL A 148 -1.74 -2.67 10.03
C VAL A 148 -2.53 -1.84 9.02
N VAL A 149 -1.86 -0.93 8.30
CA VAL A 149 -2.46 -0.16 7.20
C VAL A 149 -3.08 -1.11 6.16
N PHE A 150 -2.36 -2.16 5.75
CA PHE A 150 -2.89 -3.15 4.81
C PHE A 150 -4.20 -3.77 5.28
N TYR A 151 -4.27 -4.25 6.53
CA TYR A 151 -5.48 -4.90 7.03
C TYR A 151 -6.65 -3.93 7.18
N LEU A 152 -6.39 -2.70 7.64
CA LEU A 152 -7.44 -1.66 7.74
C LEU A 152 -7.98 -1.25 6.37
N VAL A 153 -7.08 -0.99 5.40
CA VAL A 153 -7.49 -0.66 4.02
C VAL A 153 -8.17 -1.86 3.35
N GLY A 154 -7.67 -3.08 3.57
CA GLY A 154 -8.29 -4.30 3.07
C GLY A 154 -9.71 -4.48 3.60
N ALA A 155 -9.95 -4.25 4.90
CA ALA A 155 -11.28 -4.27 5.49
C ALA A 155 -12.21 -3.20 4.88
N HIS A 156 -11.71 -1.98 4.72
CA HIS A 156 -12.44 -0.91 4.04
C HIS A 156 -12.83 -1.32 2.61
N VAL A 157 -11.87 -1.78 1.81
CA VAL A 157 -12.09 -2.20 0.42
C VAL A 157 -13.07 -3.37 0.34
N ILE A 158 -12.94 -4.39 1.19
CA ILE A 158 -13.87 -5.53 1.22
C ILE A 158 -15.30 -5.05 1.52
N ASN A 159 -15.47 -4.15 2.48
CA ASN A 159 -16.78 -3.62 2.81
C ASN A 159 -17.42 -2.90 1.62
N HIS A 160 -16.69 -2.02 0.94
CA HIS A 160 -17.21 -1.25 -0.19
C HIS A 160 -17.32 -2.05 -1.50
N ALA A 161 -16.52 -3.08 -1.69
CA ALA A 161 -16.50 -3.90 -2.90
C ALA A 161 -17.49 -5.08 -2.84
N PHE A 162 -17.76 -5.62 -1.66
CA PHE A 162 -18.52 -6.86 -1.51
C PHE A 162 -19.70 -6.80 -0.54
N LEU A 163 -19.62 -6.02 0.54
CA LEU A 163 -20.59 -6.14 1.65
C LEU A 163 -21.69 -5.07 1.64
N ARG A 164 -21.46 -3.91 1.01
CA ARG A 164 -22.49 -2.86 0.96
C ARG A 164 -23.61 -3.21 -0.02
N PRO A 165 -24.88 -2.86 0.26
CA PRO A 165 -26.00 -3.15 -0.63
C PRO A 165 -25.88 -2.47 -2.01
N ASP A 166 -25.32 -1.26 -2.03
CA ASP A 166 -25.06 -0.42 -3.21
C ASP A 166 -23.70 -0.72 -3.85
N ARG A 167 -23.20 -1.95 -3.73
CA ARG A 167 -21.87 -2.28 -4.25
C ARG A 167 -21.87 -2.20 -5.78
N PRO A 168 -20.80 -1.66 -6.39
CA PRO A 168 -20.67 -1.68 -7.83
C PRO A 168 -20.41 -3.08 -8.35
N GLU A 169 -20.80 -3.36 -9.59
CA GLU A 169 -20.69 -4.68 -10.21
C GLU A 169 -19.56 -4.80 -11.24
N ASP A 170 -18.52 -3.96 -11.17
CA ASP A 170 -17.41 -4.06 -12.11
C ASP A 170 -16.30 -5.01 -11.65
N TRP A 171 -15.40 -5.32 -12.58
CA TRP A 171 -14.34 -6.31 -12.37
C TRP A 171 -13.31 -5.90 -11.31
N LEU A 172 -13.24 -4.63 -10.89
CA LEU A 172 -12.23 -4.12 -9.98
C LEU A 172 -12.36 -4.74 -8.58
N HIS A 173 -13.57 -5.13 -8.15
CA HIS A 173 -13.73 -5.83 -6.86
C HIS A 173 -12.96 -7.16 -6.83
N TRP A 174 -12.91 -7.89 -7.95
CA TRP A 174 -12.18 -9.15 -8.03
C TRP A 174 -10.68 -8.93 -8.01
N LEU A 175 -10.21 -7.86 -8.68
CA LEU A 175 -8.80 -7.50 -8.64
C LEU A 175 -8.35 -7.19 -7.20
N TYR A 176 -9.17 -6.49 -6.40
CA TYR A 176 -8.88 -6.26 -4.98
C TYR A 176 -8.74 -7.57 -4.19
N LEU A 177 -9.67 -8.50 -4.36
CA LEU A 177 -9.62 -9.79 -3.68
C LEU A 177 -8.36 -10.58 -4.05
N ILE A 178 -8.01 -10.63 -5.33
CA ILE A 178 -6.80 -11.31 -5.82
C ILE A 178 -5.55 -10.68 -5.20
N MET A 179 -5.43 -9.35 -5.21
CA MET A 179 -4.28 -8.66 -4.61
C MET A 179 -4.15 -8.94 -3.12
N ILE A 180 -5.26 -8.94 -2.38
CA ILE A 180 -5.28 -9.27 -0.95
C ILE A 180 -4.76 -10.70 -0.73
N LEU A 181 -5.30 -11.67 -1.47
CA LEU A 181 -4.91 -13.08 -1.37
C LEU A 181 -3.43 -13.29 -1.71
N ILE A 182 -2.92 -12.62 -2.75
CA ILE A 182 -1.51 -12.68 -3.13
C ILE A 182 -0.63 -12.18 -1.98
N VAL A 183 -0.95 -11.04 -1.36
CA VAL A 183 -0.18 -10.51 -0.22
C VAL A 183 -0.16 -11.50 0.93
N PHE A 184 -1.30 -12.10 1.29
CA PHE A 184 -1.37 -13.14 2.32
C PHE A 184 -0.50 -14.35 2.00
N ILE A 185 -0.62 -14.91 0.80
CA ILE A 185 0.14 -16.08 0.37
C ILE A 185 1.64 -15.80 0.39
N LEU A 186 2.05 -14.64 -0.12
CA LEU A 186 3.46 -14.24 -0.15
C LEU A 186 4.03 -14.04 1.25
N GLN A 187 3.32 -13.33 2.13
CA GLN A 187 3.76 -13.12 3.51
C GLN A 187 3.88 -14.44 4.28
N PHE A 188 2.88 -15.31 4.15
CA PHE A 188 2.89 -16.63 4.76
C PHE A 188 4.06 -17.48 4.25
N SER A 189 4.26 -17.52 2.93
CA SER A 189 5.36 -18.26 2.31
C SER A 189 6.73 -17.74 2.78
N ALA A 190 6.91 -16.42 2.83
CA ALA A 190 8.14 -15.80 3.30
C ALA A 190 8.40 -16.10 4.79
N PHE A 191 7.34 -16.12 5.61
CA PHE A 191 7.42 -16.51 7.02
C PHE A 191 7.84 -17.97 7.19
N VAL A 192 7.19 -18.91 6.49
CA VAL A 192 7.54 -20.34 6.51
C VAL A 192 8.99 -20.56 6.09
N LYS A 193 9.44 -19.91 5.00
CA LYS A 193 10.84 -19.97 4.55
C LYS A 193 11.81 -19.46 5.62
N THR A 194 11.45 -18.38 6.31
CA THR A 194 12.27 -17.82 7.40
C THR A 194 12.45 -18.83 8.53
N ILE A 195 11.36 -19.46 8.98
CA ILE A 195 11.42 -20.49 10.02
C ILE A 195 12.28 -21.67 9.57
N ALA A 196 12.10 -22.14 8.34
CA ALA A 196 12.85 -23.27 7.80
C ALA A 196 14.36 -22.98 7.75
N GLN A 197 14.75 -21.76 7.36
CA GLN A 197 16.16 -21.33 7.36
C GLN A 197 16.73 -21.22 8.77
N SER A 198 16.01 -20.59 9.71
CA SER A 198 16.46 -20.47 11.10
C SER A 198 16.66 -21.84 11.76
N ARG A 199 15.77 -22.81 11.49
CA ARG A 199 15.91 -24.19 12.00
C ARG A 199 17.12 -24.92 11.42
N LYS A 200 17.47 -24.70 10.15
CA LYS A 200 18.69 -25.28 9.56
C LYS A 200 19.95 -24.74 10.24
N ASN A 201 20.00 -23.43 10.47
CA ASN A 201 21.15 -22.77 11.10
C ASN A 201 21.35 -23.21 12.56
N LEU A 202 20.28 -23.51 13.29
CA LEU A 202 20.36 -24.04 14.66
C LEU A 202 20.85 -25.49 14.71
N LYS A 203 20.62 -26.28 13.66
CA LYS A 203 21.11 -27.68 13.58
C LYS A 203 22.58 -27.78 13.15
N SER A 204 23.17 -26.69 12.65
CA SER A 204 24.58 -26.61 12.23
C SER A 204 25.51 -26.00 13.29
N LEU A 205 24.97 -25.65 14.46
CA LEU A 205 25.69 -25.22 15.65
C LEU A 205 25.81 -26.41 16.62
#